data_AF-A0A2T6FD06-F1
#
_entry.id   AF-A0A2T6FD06-F1
#
_cell.length_a   1.000
_cell.length_b   1.000
_cell.length_c   1.000
_cell.angle_alpha   90.00
_cell.angle_beta   90.00
_cell.angle_gamma   90.00
#
_symmetry.space_group_name_H-M   'P 1'
#
loop_
_entity.id
_entity.type
_entity.pdbx_description
1 polymer ?
#
loop_
_entity_poly.entity_id
_entity_poly.type
_entity_poly.pdbx_seq_one_letter_code
_entity_poly.pdbx_strand_id
1 'polypeptide(L)'
;MNTGITKSVGAKGANERVDVIFIQSALNAHANFHKATIPPLKVDGRCGLKTIEAIKIFQKDYVGIKNPDSRIDPNGKTLRYLTMYLTTPNLTAKKPLQLSTSLIGFDNINVTYSSDIDENRRIVSSYAINVIKIALKECGMNQAVITSTLRTPEDQAAIMYKNAKANFEKQKDLYGKNGDDVLEVFKENKSKPKDEVIELMKDKIEKLLEKDKKVSNHCITVESFKKMNTFDIGLKSTKAKSKNFNKEKLTKAFKDLESQGYIKHLIDETMKSNSCWHLEIVPNTKSLNTYGKESMLLPTKYINGAYV
;
A
#
# COMPACT_ATOMS: atom_id res chain seq x y z
N MET A 1 8.91 -5.79 -24.31
CA MET A 1 7.95 -6.57 -25.12
C MET A 1 6.61 -6.56 -24.40
N ASN A 2 5.54 -6.25 -25.14
CA ASN A 2 4.22 -5.87 -24.59
C ASN A 2 3.63 -6.98 -23.71
N THR A 3 3.52 -6.72 -22.40
CA THR A 3 2.85 -7.59 -21.41
C THR A 3 1.33 -7.33 -21.38
N GLY A 4 0.76 -6.87 -22.50
CA GLY A 4 -0.63 -6.43 -22.60
C GLY A 4 -1.22 -6.69 -23.98
N ILE A 5 -2.53 -6.55 -24.05
CA ILE A 5 -3.32 -6.66 -25.28
C ILE A 5 -3.45 -5.31 -25.97
N THR A 6 -3.51 -5.30 -27.30
CA THR A 6 -3.65 -4.08 -28.12
C THR A 6 -5.10 -3.64 -28.31
N LYS A 7 -6.03 -4.60 -28.29
CA LYS A 7 -7.49 -4.41 -28.39
C LYS A 7 -8.21 -5.29 -27.36
N SER A 8 -9.50 -5.06 -27.18
CA SER A 8 -10.30 -5.75 -26.16
C SER A 8 -10.60 -7.20 -26.54
N VAL A 9 -10.60 -8.09 -25.54
CA VAL A 9 -10.85 -9.53 -25.68
C VAL A 9 -12.00 -9.94 -24.76
N GLY A 10 -12.95 -10.71 -25.28
CA GLY A 10 -14.11 -11.20 -24.54
C GLY A 10 -15.43 -10.79 -25.19
N ALA A 11 -16.48 -10.73 -24.38
CA ALA A 11 -17.82 -10.35 -24.82
C ALA A 11 -17.80 -8.97 -25.49
N LYS A 12 -18.29 -8.89 -26.74
CA LYS A 12 -18.31 -7.66 -27.57
C LYS A 12 -16.93 -6.99 -27.71
N GLY A 13 -15.84 -7.73 -27.51
CA GLY A 13 -14.47 -7.27 -27.72
C GLY A 13 -14.08 -7.31 -29.20
N ALA A 14 -12.99 -6.62 -29.56
CA ALA A 14 -12.40 -6.72 -30.90
C ALA A 14 -11.90 -8.15 -31.21
N ASN A 15 -11.45 -8.87 -30.16
CA ASN A 15 -11.02 -10.26 -30.23
C ASN A 15 -9.92 -10.52 -31.26
N GLU A 16 -8.94 -9.60 -31.34
CA GLU A 16 -7.75 -9.78 -32.16
C GLU A 16 -7.03 -11.07 -31.79
N ARG A 17 -6.70 -11.88 -32.80
CA ARG A 17 -6.23 -13.26 -32.59
C ARG A 17 -5.04 -13.34 -31.63
N VAL A 18 -4.09 -12.41 -31.76
CA VAL A 18 -2.89 -12.35 -30.91
C VAL A 18 -3.24 -12.03 -29.45
N ASP A 19 -4.17 -11.09 -29.24
CA ASP A 19 -4.64 -10.70 -27.91
C ASP A 19 -5.44 -11.86 -27.27
N VAL A 20 -6.25 -12.58 -28.05
CA VAL A 20 -7.01 -13.75 -27.56
C VAL A 20 -6.07 -14.88 -27.14
N ILE A 21 -5.02 -15.17 -27.92
CA ILE A 21 -3.99 -16.18 -27.58
C ILE A 21 -3.34 -15.82 -26.24
N PHE A 22 -2.99 -14.55 -26.05
CA PHE A 22 -2.39 -14.07 -24.81
C PHE A 22 -3.34 -14.29 -23.62
N ILE A 23 -4.60 -13.87 -23.74
CA ILE A 23 -5.60 -14.01 -22.67
C ILE A 23 -5.89 -15.48 -22.34
N GLN A 24 -6.06 -16.35 -23.34
CA GLN A 24 -6.27 -17.78 -23.11
C GLN A 24 -5.08 -18.41 -22.37
N SER A 25 -3.85 -18.06 -22.79
CA SER A 25 -2.62 -18.55 -22.16
C SER A 25 -2.51 -18.07 -20.71
N ALA A 26 -2.82 -16.80 -20.46
CA ALA A 26 -2.75 -16.21 -19.14
C ALA A 26 -3.83 -16.75 -18.19
N LEU A 27 -5.07 -16.95 -18.67
CA LEU A 27 -6.15 -17.56 -17.90
C LEU A 27 -5.82 -19.01 -17.52
N ASN A 28 -5.24 -19.79 -18.44
CA ASN A 28 -4.79 -21.16 -18.15
C ASN A 28 -3.68 -21.20 -17.11
N ALA A 29 -2.67 -20.32 -17.25
CA ALA A 29 -1.60 -20.22 -16.26
C ALA A 29 -2.21 -19.91 -14.88
N HIS A 30 -3.06 -18.88 -14.81
CA HIS A 30 -3.70 -18.44 -13.59
C HIS A 30 -4.54 -19.56 -12.94
N ALA A 31 -5.40 -20.23 -13.71
CA ALA A 31 -6.20 -21.36 -13.23
C ALA A 31 -5.34 -22.49 -12.66
N ASN A 32 -4.23 -22.84 -13.34
CA ASN A 32 -3.32 -23.88 -12.89
C ASN A 32 -2.62 -23.51 -11.56
N PHE A 33 -2.13 -22.28 -11.42
CA PHE A 33 -1.46 -21.83 -10.19
C PHE A 33 -2.39 -21.81 -8.98
N HIS A 34 -3.63 -21.35 -9.16
CA HIS A 34 -4.64 -21.36 -8.11
C HIS A 34 -5.32 -22.72 -7.92
N LYS A 35 -4.88 -23.77 -8.63
CA LYS A 35 -5.48 -25.11 -8.63
C LYS A 35 -7.01 -25.05 -8.83
N ALA A 36 -7.47 -24.14 -9.69
CA ALA A 36 -8.87 -23.98 -10.00
C ALA A 36 -9.41 -25.24 -10.68
N THR A 37 -10.63 -25.66 -10.34
CA THR A 37 -11.27 -26.86 -10.90
C THR A 37 -11.87 -26.62 -12.30
N ILE A 38 -11.43 -25.57 -13.00
CA ILE A 38 -11.97 -25.16 -14.30
C ILE A 38 -11.14 -25.84 -15.39
N PRO A 39 -11.77 -26.48 -16.41
CA PRO A 39 -11.04 -27.06 -17.53
C PRO A 39 -10.18 -26.02 -18.27
N PRO A 40 -8.95 -26.35 -18.66
CA PRO A 40 -8.09 -25.41 -19.38
C PRO A 40 -8.68 -25.07 -20.74
N LEU A 41 -8.55 -23.80 -21.12
CA LEU A 41 -8.90 -23.30 -22.45
C LEU A 41 -7.94 -23.86 -23.50
N LYS A 42 -8.46 -24.09 -24.71
CA LYS A 42 -7.61 -24.28 -25.88
C LYS A 42 -7.03 -22.91 -26.26
N VAL A 43 -5.71 -22.81 -26.39
CA VAL A 43 -5.02 -21.59 -26.86
C VAL A 43 -5.03 -21.56 -28.39
N ASP A 44 -6.16 -21.15 -28.97
CA ASP A 44 -6.38 -21.15 -30.42
C ASP A 44 -6.60 -19.75 -31.02
N GLY A 45 -6.66 -18.72 -30.17
CA GLY A 45 -6.93 -17.34 -30.58
C GLY A 45 -8.38 -17.09 -30.97
N ARG A 46 -9.30 -17.99 -30.64
CA ARG A 46 -10.75 -17.84 -30.89
C ARG A 46 -11.47 -17.49 -29.59
N CYS A 47 -12.08 -16.31 -29.56
CA CYS A 47 -12.84 -15.87 -28.38
C CYS A 47 -14.27 -16.46 -28.40
N GLY A 48 -14.38 -17.77 -28.18
CA GLY A 48 -15.66 -18.47 -28.06
C GLY A 48 -16.26 -18.38 -26.66
N LEU A 49 -17.44 -18.99 -26.47
CA LEU A 49 -18.16 -19.01 -25.19
C LEU A 49 -17.31 -19.47 -24.01
N LYS A 50 -16.41 -20.44 -24.20
CA LYS A 50 -15.50 -20.91 -23.16
C LYS A 50 -14.53 -19.82 -22.69
N THR A 51 -13.96 -19.06 -23.63
CA THR A 51 -13.06 -17.94 -23.31
C THR A 51 -13.82 -16.84 -22.58
N ILE A 52 -15.03 -16.50 -23.05
CA ILE A 52 -15.91 -15.49 -22.43
C ILE A 52 -16.28 -15.89 -20.99
N GLU A 53 -16.70 -17.13 -20.78
CA GLU A 53 -17.06 -17.63 -19.44
C GLU A 53 -15.85 -17.69 -18.51
N ALA A 54 -14.68 -18.09 -19.01
CA ALA A 54 -13.45 -18.05 -18.22
C ALA A 54 -13.07 -16.62 -17.79
N ILE A 55 -13.26 -15.62 -18.65
CA ILE A 55 -13.07 -14.20 -18.28
C ILE A 55 -14.06 -13.80 -17.19
N LYS A 56 -15.34 -14.18 -17.34
CA LYS A 56 -16.39 -13.87 -16.36
C LYS A 56 -16.09 -14.44 -14.98
N ILE A 57 -15.72 -15.72 -14.93
CA ILE A 57 -15.32 -16.41 -13.69
C ILE A 57 -14.10 -15.72 -13.09
N PHE A 58 -13.08 -15.45 -13.92
CA PHE A 58 -11.88 -14.75 -13.49
C PHE A 58 -12.21 -13.39 -12.84
N GLN A 59 -13.06 -12.61 -13.49
CA GLN A 59 -13.51 -11.31 -13.00
C GLN A 59 -14.26 -11.38 -11.67
N LYS A 60 -15.14 -12.37 -11.52
CA LYS A 60 -15.94 -12.54 -10.32
C LYS A 60 -15.11 -13.03 -9.13
N ASP A 61 -14.31 -14.05 -9.36
CA ASP A 61 -13.71 -14.83 -8.28
C ASP A 61 -12.36 -14.27 -7.86
N TYR A 62 -11.59 -13.70 -8.80
CA TYR A 62 -10.24 -13.23 -8.55
C TYR A 62 -10.11 -11.69 -8.65
N VAL A 63 -10.75 -11.06 -9.64
CA VAL A 63 -10.67 -9.59 -9.81
C VAL A 63 -11.57 -8.83 -8.86
N GLY A 64 -12.71 -9.42 -8.51
CA GLY A 64 -13.64 -8.80 -7.58
C GLY A 64 -14.76 -7.98 -8.13
N ILE A 65 -15.11 -8.21 -9.39
CA ILE A 65 -16.17 -7.48 -10.04
C ILE A 65 -17.51 -8.12 -9.65
N LYS A 66 -18.36 -7.36 -8.92
CA LYS A 66 -19.69 -7.81 -8.48
C LYS A 66 -20.57 -8.24 -9.66
N ASN A 67 -20.50 -7.49 -10.76
CA ASN A 67 -21.22 -7.75 -12.01
C ASN A 67 -20.21 -7.91 -13.16
N PRO A 68 -19.63 -9.11 -13.36
CA PRO A 68 -18.61 -9.34 -14.38
C PRO A 68 -19.18 -9.17 -15.79
N ASP A 69 -18.48 -8.40 -16.64
CA ASP A 69 -18.89 -8.06 -18.01
C ASP A 69 -18.35 -9.04 -19.08
N SER A 70 -17.51 -10.01 -18.66
CA SER A 70 -16.88 -10.99 -19.52
C SER A 70 -15.95 -10.38 -20.59
N ARG A 71 -15.42 -9.19 -20.34
CA ARG A 71 -14.55 -8.45 -21.26
C ARG A 71 -13.27 -7.99 -20.56
N ILE A 72 -12.17 -8.12 -21.29
CA ILE A 72 -10.84 -7.62 -20.91
C ILE A 72 -10.46 -6.53 -21.89
N ASP A 73 -10.50 -5.28 -21.44
CA ASP A 73 -10.01 -4.16 -22.23
C ASP A 73 -8.50 -4.01 -22.10
N PRO A 74 -7.82 -3.48 -23.15
CA PRO A 74 -6.45 -3.01 -23.02
C PRO A 74 -6.39 -2.14 -21.80
N ASN A 75 -5.32 -2.29 -21.01
CA ASN A 75 -5.08 -1.43 -19.87
C ASN A 75 -6.13 -1.53 -18.73
N GLY A 76 -7.17 -2.36 -18.87
CA GLY A 76 -8.27 -2.47 -17.93
C GLY A 76 -7.92 -3.25 -16.65
N LYS A 77 -8.78 -3.12 -15.63
CA LYS A 77 -8.64 -3.79 -14.33
C LYS A 77 -8.43 -5.31 -14.49
N THR A 78 -9.25 -5.96 -15.31
CA THR A 78 -9.17 -7.42 -15.56
C THR A 78 -7.81 -7.83 -16.13
N LEU A 79 -7.31 -7.11 -17.14
CA LEU A 79 -6.02 -7.40 -17.77
C LEU A 79 -4.88 -7.32 -16.76
N ARG A 80 -4.88 -6.26 -15.96
CA ARG A 80 -3.83 -6.00 -14.95
C ARG A 80 -3.75 -7.10 -13.90
N TYR A 81 -4.90 -7.56 -13.43
CA TYR A 81 -4.97 -8.67 -12.49
C TYR A 81 -4.44 -9.95 -13.12
N LEU A 82 -4.84 -10.21 -14.36
CA LEU A 82 -4.46 -11.40 -15.10
C LEU A 82 -2.95 -11.47 -15.37
N THR A 83 -2.33 -10.32 -15.63
CA THR A 83 -0.90 -10.24 -16.02
C THR A 83 0.06 -10.00 -14.86
N MET A 84 -0.44 -9.68 -13.67
CA MET A 84 0.37 -9.30 -12.52
C MET A 84 1.36 -10.37 -12.04
N TYR A 85 1.05 -11.65 -12.28
CA TYR A 85 1.89 -12.79 -11.87
C TYR A 85 2.62 -13.47 -13.03
N LEU A 86 2.32 -13.08 -14.28
CA LEU A 86 2.96 -13.67 -15.45
C LEU A 86 4.43 -13.26 -15.46
N THR A 87 5.33 -14.25 -15.33
CA THR A 87 6.71 -14.03 -15.75
C THR A 87 6.73 -13.84 -17.26
N THR A 88 7.63 -13.01 -17.78
CA THR A 88 8.11 -13.17 -19.15
C THR A 88 9.26 -14.19 -19.15
N PRO A 89 9.03 -15.51 -19.32
CA PRO A 89 10.00 -16.31 -20.01
C PRO A 89 9.77 -16.04 -21.50
N ASN A 90 10.80 -15.53 -22.17
CA ASN A 90 10.97 -15.54 -23.63
C ASN A 90 9.79 -16.17 -24.42
N LEU A 91 8.90 -15.32 -24.95
CA LEU A 91 7.86 -15.69 -25.93
C LEU A 91 8.43 -16.27 -27.25
N THR A 92 9.74 -16.51 -27.30
CA THR A 92 10.46 -17.15 -28.40
C THR A 92 10.68 -18.65 -28.20
N ALA A 93 10.39 -19.22 -27.03
CA ALA A 93 10.47 -20.66 -26.80
C ALA A 93 9.06 -21.26 -26.68
N LYS A 94 8.81 -22.41 -27.35
CA LYS A 94 7.56 -23.19 -27.31
C LYS A 94 7.24 -23.81 -25.91
N LYS A 95 7.41 -23.07 -24.81
CA LYS A 95 7.14 -23.50 -23.43
C LYS A 95 5.91 -22.74 -22.89
N PRO A 96 5.01 -23.39 -22.12
CA PRO A 96 3.85 -22.71 -21.55
C PRO A 96 4.25 -21.63 -20.54
N LEU A 97 3.44 -20.57 -20.47
CA LEU A 97 3.58 -19.45 -19.54
C LEU A 97 3.59 -19.97 -18.09
N GLN A 98 4.59 -19.57 -17.29
CA GLN A 98 4.74 -20.02 -15.90
C GLN A 98 4.56 -18.87 -14.90
N LEU A 99 3.95 -19.19 -13.76
CA LEU A 99 3.75 -18.28 -12.63
C LEU A 99 4.88 -18.49 -11.63
N SER A 100 5.54 -17.41 -11.21
CA SER A 100 6.62 -17.48 -10.22
C SER A 100 6.07 -17.39 -8.80
N THR A 101 6.75 -18.06 -7.88
CA THR A 101 6.54 -17.97 -6.43
C THR A 101 7.28 -16.80 -5.77
N SER A 102 8.17 -16.12 -6.49
CA SER A 102 8.69 -14.81 -6.06
C SER A 102 7.64 -13.72 -6.33
N LEU A 103 7.53 -12.71 -5.45
CA LEU A 103 6.59 -11.58 -5.59
C LEU A 103 6.95 -10.70 -6.79
N ILE A 104 6.66 -11.17 -8.00
CA ILE A 104 7.05 -10.49 -9.23
C ILE A 104 6.26 -9.19 -9.42
N GLY A 105 6.99 -8.15 -9.80
CA GLY A 105 6.45 -6.81 -10.04
C GLY A 105 6.63 -5.84 -8.88
N PHE A 106 7.30 -6.26 -7.80
CA PHE A 106 7.83 -5.36 -6.76
C PHE A 106 9.34 -5.16 -6.85
N ASP A 107 10.04 -5.85 -7.76
CA ASP A 107 11.50 -5.78 -7.87
C ASP A 107 12.00 -4.36 -8.14
N ASN A 108 11.18 -3.56 -8.84
CA ASN A 108 11.44 -2.15 -9.10
C ASN A 108 10.70 -1.20 -8.15
N ILE A 109 9.99 -1.72 -7.13
CA ILE A 109 9.22 -0.93 -6.16
C ILE A 109 9.87 -1.02 -4.78
N ASN A 110 10.32 0.13 -4.32
CA ASN A 110 11.11 0.29 -3.12
C ASN A 110 10.33 1.03 -2.04
N VAL A 111 10.27 0.45 -0.85
CA VAL A 111 9.80 1.13 0.35
C VAL A 111 10.97 1.11 1.31
N THR A 112 11.53 2.29 1.60
CA THR A 112 12.74 2.44 2.40
C THR A 112 12.45 3.22 3.66
N TYR A 113 13.29 3.09 4.67
CA TYR A 113 13.25 3.95 5.85
C TYR A 113 14.06 5.23 5.61
N SER A 114 13.70 6.33 6.29
CA SER A 114 14.56 7.50 6.40
C SER A 114 15.87 7.12 7.07
N SER A 115 16.94 7.86 6.78
CA SER A 115 18.23 7.72 7.45
C SER A 115 18.12 7.90 8.96
N ASP A 116 17.17 8.70 9.41
CA ASP A 116 17.00 9.11 10.80
C ASP A 116 16.25 8.06 11.64
N ILE A 117 15.85 6.92 11.03
CA ILE A 117 15.24 5.80 11.73
C ILE A 117 16.30 4.73 11.96
N ASP A 118 16.63 4.51 13.23
CA ASP A 118 17.55 3.46 13.67
C ASP A 118 17.06 2.06 13.29
N GLU A 119 18.00 1.14 13.06
CA GLU A 119 17.70 -0.21 12.60
C GLU A 119 16.77 -0.98 13.54
N ASN A 120 16.92 -0.82 14.85
CA ASN A 120 16.07 -1.44 15.86
C ASN A 120 14.61 -0.93 15.84
N ARG A 121 14.34 0.19 15.15
CA ARG A 121 12.99 0.77 14.97
C ARG A 121 12.39 0.46 13.59
N ARG A 122 13.12 -0.22 12.71
CA ARG A 122 12.67 -0.63 11.35
C ARG A 122 11.83 -1.91 11.38
N ILE A 123 10.85 -1.95 12.27
CA ILE A 123 10.07 -3.15 12.62
C ILE A 123 8.69 -3.21 11.95
N VAL A 124 8.42 -2.36 10.96
CA VAL A 124 7.18 -2.44 10.17
C VAL A 124 7.16 -3.80 9.46
N SER A 125 6.05 -4.53 9.60
CA SER A 125 5.95 -5.89 9.08
C SER A 125 6.10 -5.94 7.56
N SER A 126 6.63 -7.04 7.05
CA SER A 126 6.68 -7.31 5.60
C SER A 126 5.30 -7.21 4.95
N TYR A 127 4.25 -7.61 5.66
CA TYR A 127 2.86 -7.42 5.24
C TYR A 127 2.55 -5.94 4.95
N ALA A 128 2.78 -5.06 5.94
CA ALA A 128 2.49 -3.64 5.81
C ALA A 128 3.34 -2.99 4.71
N ILE A 129 4.63 -3.35 4.62
CA ILE A 129 5.51 -2.91 3.52
C ILE A 129 4.92 -3.31 2.16
N ASN A 130 4.42 -4.53 2.01
CA ASN A 130 3.82 -4.99 0.77
C ASN A 130 2.51 -4.25 0.46
N VAL A 131 1.70 -3.88 1.46
CA VAL A 131 0.53 -3.00 1.24
C VAL A 131 0.95 -1.66 0.64
N ILE A 132 2.04 -1.07 1.09
CA ILE A 132 2.58 0.18 0.49
C ILE A 132 3.09 -0.06 -0.93
N LYS A 133 3.74 -1.20 -1.18
CA LYS A 133 4.16 -1.56 -2.54
C LYS A 133 2.98 -1.75 -3.49
N ILE A 134 1.84 -2.25 -3.00
CA ILE A 134 0.58 -2.28 -3.77
C ILE A 134 0.16 -0.86 -4.12
N ALA A 135 0.11 0.06 -3.12
CA ALA A 135 -0.26 1.45 -3.35
C ALA A 135 0.62 2.13 -4.41
N LEU A 136 1.94 1.95 -4.30
CA LEU A 136 2.92 2.46 -5.25
C LEU A 136 2.68 1.91 -6.66
N LYS A 137 2.47 0.59 -6.77
CA LYS A 137 2.17 -0.06 -8.05
C LYS A 137 0.88 0.48 -8.67
N GLU A 138 -0.17 0.67 -7.86
CA GLU A 138 -1.48 1.18 -8.29
C GLU A 138 -1.41 2.61 -8.83
N CYS A 139 -0.65 3.48 -8.17
CA CYS A 139 -0.47 4.86 -8.62
C CYS A 139 0.63 5.03 -9.69
N GLY A 140 1.31 3.93 -10.05
CA GLY A 140 2.42 3.94 -11.00
C GLY A 140 3.68 4.59 -10.46
N MET A 141 3.84 4.66 -9.13
CA MET A 141 5.06 5.08 -8.43
C MET A 141 5.92 3.88 -8.07
N ASN A 142 7.21 4.13 -7.82
CA ASN A 142 8.18 3.07 -7.54
C ASN A 142 8.93 3.24 -6.22
N GLN A 143 8.67 4.31 -5.47
CA GLN A 143 9.41 4.62 -4.25
C GLN A 143 8.50 5.29 -3.22
N ALA A 144 8.56 4.81 -1.97
CA ALA A 144 8.07 5.51 -0.79
C ALA A 144 9.14 5.51 0.31
N VAL A 145 9.06 6.48 1.22
CA VAL A 145 9.97 6.59 2.37
C VAL A 145 9.18 6.64 3.67
N ILE A 146 9.40 5.65 4.53
CA ILE A 146 8.91 5.62 5.91
C ILE A 146 9.74 6.58 6.74
N THR A 147 9.11 7.57 7.36
CA THR A 147 9.77 8.63 8.15
C THR A 147 9.45 8.59 9.63
N SER A 148 8.48 7.78 10.06
CA SER A 148 8.21 7.51 11.48
C SER A 148 7.67 6.10 11.67
N THR A 149 8.00 5.45 12.79
CA THR A 149 7.52 4.12 13.18
C THR A 149 7.19 4.11 14.68
N LEU A 150 7.73 3.15 15.45
CA LEU A 150 7.64 3.10 16.90
C LEU A 150 8.57 4.15 17.52
N ARG A 151 8.05 4.91 18.49
CA ARG A 151 8.79 5.89 19.30
C ARG A 151 8.93 5.39 20.72
N THR A 152 10.09 5.60 21.31
CA THR A 152 10.27 5.40 22.75
C THR A 152 9.51 6.48 23.53
N PRO A 153 9.24 6.26 24.84
CA PRO A 153 8.75 7.32 25.71
C PRO A 153 9.62 8.58 25.68
N GLU A 154 10.94 8.41 25.59
CA GLU A 154 11.90 9.51 25.50
C GLU A 154 11.79 10.28 24.17
N ASP A 155 11.70 9.59 23.03
CA ASP A 155 11.46 10.20 21.72
C ASP A 155 10.16 11.04 21.76
N GLN A 156 9.09 10.47 22.32
CA GLN A 156 7.79 11.11 22.40
C GLN A 156 7.82 12.34 23.34
N ALA A 157 8.50 12.24 24.50
CA ALA A 157 8.72 13.36 25.42
C ALA A 157 9.49 14.50 24.74
N ALA A 158 10.58 14.19 24.04
CA ALA A 158 11.39 15.19 23.35
C ALA A 158 10.60 15.93 22.24
N ILE A 159 9.76 15.20 21.48
CA ILE A 159 8.87 15.78 20.47
C ILE A 159 7.83 16.69 21.13
N MET A 160 7.17 16.22 22.20
CA MET A 160 6.17 16.99 22.93
C MET A 160 6.78 18.25 23.53
N TYR A 161 7.95 18.17 24.16
CA TYR A 161 8.69 19.33 24.68
C TYR A 161 8.95 20.35 23.57
N LYS A 162 9.50 19.92 22.44
CA LYS A 162 9.83 20.79 21.31
C LYS A 162 8.59 21.51 20.78
N ASN A 163 7.49 20.78 20.58
CA ASN A 163 6.27 21.35 20.02
C ASN A 163 5.55 22.25 21.04
N ALA A 164 5.54 21.88 22.32
CA ALA A 164 4.94 22.67 23.39
C ALA A 164 5.70 23.99 23.62
N LYS A 165 7.03 23.97 23.48
CA LYS A 165 7.86 25.18 23.48
C LYS A 165 7.55 26.10 22.30
N ALA A 166 7.21 25.54 21.14
CA ALA A 166 6.85 26.33 19.96
C ALA A 166 5.43 26.91 20.06
N ASN A 167 4.45 26.12 20.48
CA ASN A 167 3.07 26.57 20.69
C ASN A 167 2.32 25.61 21.64
N PHE A 168 2.25 25.98 22.92
CA PHE A 168 1.65 25.17 23.97
C PHE A 168 0.14 24.95 23.78
N GLU A 169 -0.62 26.02 23.54
CA GLU A 169 -2.08 25.93 23.40
C GLU A 169 -2.48 25.03 22.22
N LYS A 170 -1.79 25.16 21.09
CA LYS A 170 -2.00 24.26 19.94
C LYS A 170 -1.72 22.80 20.29
N GLN A 171 -0.75 22.51 21.18
CA GLN A 171 -0.52 21.13 21.60
C GLN A 171 -1.67 20.61 22.47
N LYS A 172 -2.26 21.43 23.36
CA LYS A 172 -3.45 21.03 24.13
C LYS A 172 -4.66 20.72 23.25
N ASP A 173 -4.83 21.45 22.15
CA ASP A 173 -5.92 21.17 21.20
C ASP A 173 -5.70 19.88 20.39
N LEU A 174 -4.44 19.47 20.23
CA LEU A 174 -4.06 18.30 19.42
C LEU A 174 -4.01 17.01 20.24
N TYR A 175 -3.52 17.09 21.47
CA TYR A 175 -3.41 15.95 22.35
C TYR A 175 -4.73 15.73 23.11
N GLY A 176 -5.05 14.46 23.36
CA GLY A 176 -6.13 14.13 24.29
C GLY A 176 -5.65 14.21 25.74
N LYS A 177 -6.55 13.90 26.68
CA LYS A 177 -6.30 13.93 28.14
C LYS A 177 -4.95 13.36 28.58
N ASN A 178 -4.54 12.21 28.05
CA ASN A 178 -3.25 11.59 28.42
C ASN A 178 -2.04 12.44 27.98
N GLY A 179 -2.14 13.13 26.84
CA GLY A 179 -1.09 14.05 26.40
C GLY A 179 -1.15 15.39 27.14
N ASP A 180 -2.34 15.87 27.50
CA ASP A 180 -2.49 17.05 28.37
C ASP A 180 -1.81 16.84 29.72
N ASP A 181 -1.99 15.66 30.31
CA ASP A 181 -1.31 15.18 31.51
C ASP A 181 0.24 15.30 31.42
N VAL A 182 0.81 15.10 30.23
CA VAL A 182 2.26 15.23 29.97
C VAL A 182 2.64 16.69 29.67
N LEU A 183 1.77 17.45 28.99
CA LEU A 183 1.95 18.87 28.75
C LEU A 183 1.88 19.68 30.05
N GLU A 184 1.12 19.23 31.05
CA GLU A 184 1.11 19.83 32.39
C GLU A 184 2.47 19.67 33.07
N VAL A 185 3.11 18.50 32.97
CA VAL A 185 4.49 18.31 33.44
C VAL A 185 5.43 19.30 32.77
N PHE A 186 5.32 19.49 31.45
CA PHE A 186 6.09 20.54 30.76
C PHE A 186 5.80 21.93 31.34
N LYS A 187 4.53 22.29 31.54
CA LYS A 187 4.10 23.61 32.03
C LYS A 187 4.63 23.92 33.43
N GLU A 188 4.57 22.96 34.34
CA GLU A 188 4.99 23.10 35.73
C GLU A 188 6.52 23.19 35.87
N ASN A 189 7.25 22.62 34.92
CA ASN A 189 8.70 22.50 34.97
C ASN A 189 9.45 23.40 33.96
N LYS A 190 8.78 24.41 33.37
CA LYS A 190 9.35 25.27 32.31
C LYS A 190 10.66 25.98 32.68
N SER A 191 10.91 26.22 33.97
CA SER A 191 12.12 26.88 34.48
C SER A 191 13.32 25.93 34.63
N LYS A 192 13.11 24.62 34.56
CA LYS A 192 14.15 23.61 34.71
C LYS A 192 14.95 23.41 33.42
N PRO A 193 16.18 22.84 33.49
CA PRO A 193 16.94 22.45 32.32
C PRO A 193 16.14 21.54 31.39
N LYS A 194 16.32 21.72 30.08
CA LYS A 194 15.59 20.98 29.03
C LYS A 194 15.56 19.47 29.28
N ASP A 195 16.72 18.88 29.57
CA ASP A 195 16.85 17.43 29.67
C ASP A 195 16.14 16.90 30.93
N GLU A 196 16.12 17.67 32.02
CA GLU A 196 15.33 17.33 33.22
C GLU A 196 13.82 17.38 32.93
N VAL A 197 13.35 18.36 32.16
CA VAL A 197 11.93 18.43 31.78
C VAL A 197 11.54 17.25 30.89
N ILE A 198 12.40 16.88 29.93
CA ILE A 198 12.15 15.74 29.05
C ILE A 198 12.10 14.44 29.86
N GLU A 199 12.99 14.25 30.83
CA GLU A 199 12.98 13.06 31.69
C GLU A 199 11.69 12.99 32.53
N LEU A 200 11.24 14.11 33.11
CA LEU A 200 9.96 14.16 33.84
C LEU A 200 8.75 13.85 32.93
N MET A 201 8.77 14.35 31.70
CA MET A 201 7.72 14.05 30.71
C MET A 201 7.75 12.58 30.30
N LYS A 202 8.93 11.99 30.11
CA LYS A 202 9.14 10.57 29.83
C LYS A 202 8.59 9.71 30.97
N ASP A 203 8.95 9.99 32.22
CA ASP A 203 8.44 9.28 33.40
C ASP A 203 6.90 9.27 33.43
N LYS A 204 6.29 10.40 33.08
CA LYS A 204 4.83 10.51 33.01
C LYS A 204 4.25 9.65 31.87
N ILE A 205 4.90 9.61 30.71
CA ILE A 205 4.51 8.74 29.59
C ILE A 205 4.62 7.26 30.00
N GLU A 206 5.71 6.86 30.67
CA GLU A 206 5.91 5.48 31.13
C GLU A 206 4.82 5.06 32.13
N LYS A 207 4.54 5.90 33.14
CA LYS A 207 3.44 5.67 34.11
C LYS A 207 2.06 5.57 33.46
N LEU A 208 1.84 6.25 32.33
CA LEU A 208 0.60 6.15 31.57
C LEU A 208 0.56 4.83 30.79
N LEU A 209 1.66 4.42 30.16
CA LEU A 209 1.76 3.16 29.43
C LEU A 209 1.59 1.93 30.33
N GLU A 210 2.09 1.97 31.57
CA GLU A 210 1.85 0.92 32.58
C GLU A 210 0.36 0.68 32.85
N LYS A 211 -0.47 1.71 32.63
CA LYS A 211 -1.94 1.67 32.81
C LYS A 211 -2.69 1.51 31.49
N ASP A 212 -2.00 1.10 30.43
CA ASP A 212 -2.51 0.98 29.06
C ASP A 212 -3.09 2.31 28.50
N LYS A 213 -2.57 3.44 28.98
CA LYS A 213 -2.95 4.79 28.52
C LYS A 213 -1.89 5.34 27.57
N LYS A 214 -2.12 5.24 26.26
CA LYS A 214 -1.21 5.83 25.27
C LYS A 214 -1.37 7.35 25.15
N VAL A 215 -0.25 8.03 24.91
CA VAL A 215 -0.17 9.47 24.61
C VAL A 215 -0.12 9.73 23.10
N SER A 216 0.38 8.76 22.34
CA SER A 216 0.57 8.84 20.89
C SER A 216 0.41 7.45 20.29
N ASN A 217 -0.09 7.35 19.05
CA ASN A 217 -0.18 6.05 18.36
C ASN A 217 1.21 5.49 18.00
N HIS A 218 2.25 6.32 17.99
CA HIS A 218 3.64 5.88 17.80
C HIS A 218 4.33 5.48 19.09
N CYS A 219 3.83 5.90 20.26
CA CYS A 219 4.45 5.59 21.55
C CYS A 219 3.60 4.52 22.26
N ILE A 220 3.91 3.28 21.92
CA ILE A 220 3.23 2.06 22.38
C ILE A 220 4.27 0.97 22.65
N THR A 221 3.87 -0.17 23.21
CA THR A 221 4.77 -1.31 23.37
C THR A 221 5.07 -1.97 22.02
N VAL A 222 6.23 -2.65 21.90
CA VAL A 222 6.58 -3.44 20.71
C VAL A 222 5.53 -4.51 20.42
N GLU A 223 4.95 -5.11 21.46
CA GLU A 223 3.90 -6.12 21.29
C GLU A 223 2.63 -5.52 20.68
N SER A 224 2.19 -4.36 21.18
CA SER A 224 1.06 -3.63 20.60
C SER A 224 1.36 -3.18 19.16
N PHE A 225 2.59 -2.76 18.87
CA PHE A 225 3.02 -2.42 17.51
C PHE A 225 2.97 -3.61 16.55
N LYS A 226 3.34 -4.81 17.00
CA LYS A 226 3.26 -6.04 16.19
C LYS A 226 1.82 -6.40 15.85
N LYS A 227 0.86 -6.07 16.73
CA LYS A 227 -0.59 -6.24 16.49
C LYS A 227 -1.13 -5.18 15.53
N MET A 228 -0.60 -3.95 15.57
CA MET A 228 -0.99 -2.85 14.68
C MET A 228 0.21 -1.96 14.35
N ASN A 229 0.74 -2.09 13.14
CA ASN A 229 1.86 -1.27 12.68
C ASN A 229 1.38 0.16 12.44
N THR A 230 1.91 1.09 13.21
CA THR A 230 1.63 2.53 13.07
C THR A 230 2.86 3.25 12.54
N PHE A 231 2.80 3.83 11.35
CA PHE A 231 3.96 4.43 10.71
C PHE A 231 3.57 5.54 9.72
N ASP A 232 4.53 6.42 9.44
CA ASP A 232 4.34 7.55 8.54
C ASP A 232 5.11 7.36 7.24
N ILE A 233 4.45 7.59 6.11
CA ILE A 233 5.12 7.82 4.82
C ILE A 233 5.29 9.34 4.65
N GLY A 234 6.54 9.81 4.66
CA GLY A 234 6.84 11.24 4.59
C GLY A 234 6.68 11.79 3.17
N LEU A 235 5.89 12.85 3.01
CA LEU A 235 5.62 13.49 1.71
C LEU A 235 6.92 13.97 1.05
N LYS A 236 7.71 14.76 1.79
CA LYS A 236 8.94 15.38 1.29
C LYS A 236 10.00 14.33 0.98
N SER A 237 10.21 13.37 1.89
CA SER A 237 11.19 12.30 1.71
C SER A 237 10.83 11.38 0.55
N THR A 238 9.54 11.06 0.39
CA THR A 238 9.04 10.28 -0.76
C THR A 238 9.20 11.05 -2.06
N LYS A 239 8.83 12.33 -2.11
CA LYS A 239 9.01 13.20 -3.29
C LYS A 239 10.48 13.31 -3.70
N ALA A 240 11.39 13.39 -2.74
CA ALA A 240 12.82 13.50 -3.03
C ALA A 240 13.40 12.23 -3.67
N LYS A 241 12.87 11.04 -3.35
CA LYS A 241 13.39 9.76 -3.86
C LYS A 241 12.60 9.16 -5.02
N SER A 242 11.33 9.53 -5.20
CA SER A 242 10.47 8.99 -6.26
C SER A 242 10.54 9.84 -7.54
N LYS A 243 11.13 9.30 -8.60
CA LYS A 243 11.26 10.00 -9.90
C LYS A 243 9.91 10.34 -10.55
N ASN A 244 8.91 9.50 -10.30
CA ASN A 244 7.54 9.61 -10.84
C ASN A 244 6.53 9.99 -9.75
N PHE A 245 6.97 10.76 -8.75
CA PHE A 245 6.15 11.17 -7.63
C PHE A 245 4.85 11.85 -8.06
N ASN A 246 3.73 11.39 -7.50
CA ASN A 246 2.43 12.05 -7.63
C ASN A 246 1.65 11.92 -6.32
N LYS A 247 1.43 13.05 -5.65
CA LYS A 247 0.77 13.10 -4.33
C LYS A 247 -0.67 12.61 -4.43
N GLU A 248 -1.43 13.13 -5.38
CA GLU A 248 -2.87 12.91 -5.50
C GLU A 248 -3.17 11.42 -5.78
N LYS A 249 -2.40 10.80 -6.68
CA LYS A 249 -2.54 9.38 -7.00
C LYS A 249 -2.13 8.49 -5.84
N LEU A 250 -1.07 8.83 -5.10
CA LEU A 250 -0.67 8.06 -3.92
C LEU A 250 -1.69 8.18 -2.79
N THR A 251 -2.20 9.39 -2.51
CA THR A 251 -3.31 9.59 -1.57
C THR A 251 -4.52 8.76 -1.97
N LYS A 252 -4.89 8.77 -3.26
CA LYS A 252 -6.03 7.98 -3.75
C LYS A 252 -5.79 6.48 -3.54
N ALA A 253 -4.61 5.97 -3.89
CA ALA A 253 -4.27 4.56 -3.70
C ALA A 253 -4.35 4.14 -2.22
N PHE A 254 -3.87 4.96 -1.29
CA PHE A 254 -4.04 4.68 0.14
C PHE A 254 -5.51 4.67 0.58
N LYS A 255 -6.33 5.61 0.10
CA LYS A 255 -7.78 5.63 0.40
C LYS A 255 -8.50 4.41 -0.19
N ASP A 256 -8.12 3.99 -1.40
CA ASP A 256 -8.66 2.78 -2.02
C ASP A 256 -8.26 1.53 -1.22
N LEU A 257 -7.04 1.45 -0.69
CA LEU A 257 -6.60 0.31 0.13
C LEU A 257 -7.23 0.32 1.54
N GLU A 258 -7.54 1.49 2.09
CA GLU A 258 -8.32 1.63 3.31
C GLU A 258 -9.75 1.13 3.12
N SER A 259 -10.45 1.57 2.06
CA SER A 259 -11.83 1.12 1.78
C SER A 259 -11.92 -0.39 1.52
N GLN A 260 -10.85 -0.99 1.00
CA GLN A 260 -10.70 -2.43 0.77
C GLN A 260 -10.31 -3.23 2.02
N GLY A 261 -10.03 -2.56 3.14
CA GLY A 261 -9.65 -3.19 4.41
C GLY A 261 -8.20 -3.68 4.50
N TYR A 262 -7.30 -3.23 3.62
CA TYR A 262 -5.86 -3.50 3.75
C TYR A 262 -5.16 -2.53 4.70
N ILE A 263 -5.62 -1.27 4.71
CA ILE A 263 -5.23 -0.25 5.69
C ILE A 263 -6.38 -0.11 6.68
N LYS A 264 -6.08 -0.14 7.97
CA LYS A 264 -7.10 -0.04 9.03
C LYS A 264 -7.52 1.41 9.23
N HIS A 265 -6.55 2.32 9.29
CA HIS A 265 -6.76 3.76 9.36
C HIS A 265 -5.70 4.50 8.55
N LEU A 266 -6.14 5.47 7.74
CA LEU A 266 -5.33 6.45 7.04
C LEU A 266 -5.67 7.85 7.56
N ILE A 267 -4.65 8.62 7.92
CA ILE A 267 -4.80 10.06 8.16
C ILE A 267 -3.92 10.79 7.15
N ASP A 268 -4.55 11.55 6.24
CA ASP A 268 -3.84 12.39 5.29
C ASP A 268 -3.42 13.71 5.98
N GLU A 269 -2.15 13.78 6.35
CA GLU A 269 -1.55 14.93 7.01
C GLU A 269 -0.57 15.66 6.09
N THR A 270 -0.66 15.43 4.78
CA THR A 270 0.25 15.99 3.78
C THR A 270 0.18 17.52 3.71
N MET A 271 -0.92 18.11 4.17
CA MET A 271 -1.13 19.56 4.29
C MET A 271 -0.90 20.10 5.71
N LYS A 272 -0.52 19.24 6.66
CA LYS A 272 -0.21 19.61 8.04
C LYS A 272 1.31 19.72 8.25
N SER A 273 1.72 20.10 9.46
CA SER A 273 3.13 20.37 9.80
C SER A 273 4.05 19.15 9.69
N ASN A 274 3.54 17.95 9.94
CA ASN A 274 4.29 16.69 9.78
C ASN A 274 4.41 16.26 8.31
N SER A 275 3.49 16.68 7.44
CA SER A 275 3.56 16.47 5.98
C SER A 275 3.78 14.99 5.63
N CYS A 276 2.89 14.13 6.08
CA CYS A 276 2.95 12.67 5.87
C CYS A 276 1.57 12.07 5.58
N TRP A 277 1.59 10.80 5.17
CA TRP A 277 0.44 9.90 5.32
C TRP A 277 0.69 9.03 6.55
N HIS A 278 -0.14 9.20 7.58
CA HIS A 278 -0.13 8.34 8.78
C HIS A 278 -0.98 7.10 8.50
N LEU A 279 -0.39 5.93 8.74
CA LEU A 279 -0.96 4.64 8.37
C LEU A 279 -0.97 3.71 9.57
N GLU A 280 -2.12 3.10 9.82
CA GLU A 280 -2.29 2.01 10.79
C GLU A 280 -2.71 0.76 10.03
N ILE A 281 -1.89 -0.28 10.11
CA ILE A 281 -2.09 -1.55 9.41
C ILE A 281 -2.00 -2.69 10.40
N VAL A 282 -3.06 -3.50 10.47
CA VAL A 282 -3.08 -4.74 11.26
C VAL A 282 -2.54 -5.86 10.38
N PRO A 283 -1.35 -6.43 10.69
CA PRO A 283 -0.70 -7.41 9.82
C PRO A 283 -1.58 -8.64 9.56
N ASN A 284 -1.57 -9.13 8.31
CA ASN A 284 -2.28 -10.35 7.90
C ASN A 284 -3.82 -10.33 8.07
N THR A 285 -4.42 -9.16 8.34
CA THR A 285 -5.89 -9.00 8.51
C THR A 285 -6.67 -9.47 7.29
N LYS A 286 -6.13 -9.19 6.11
CA LYS A 286 -6.64 -9.69 4.85
C LYS A 286 -5.48 -10.43 4.23
N SER A 287 -5.70 -11.63 3.70
CA SER A 287 -4.63 -12.32 2.99
C SER A 287 -4.07 -11.34 1.95
N LEU A 288 -2.75 -11.11 1.97
CA LEU A 288 -2.05 -10.72 0.76
C LEU A 288 -2.03 -11.96 -0.14
N ASN A 289 -3.21 -12.48 -0.49
CA ASN A 289 -3.31 -13.34 -1.63
C ASN A 289 -2.66 -12.54 -2.74
N THR A 290 -1.94 -13.24 -3.60
CA THR A 290 -1.76 -12.80 -4.96
C THR A 290 -3.16 -12.60 -5.57
N TYR A 291 -3.69 -11.42 -5.28
CA TYR A 291 -4.96 -10.74 -5.46
C TYR A 291 -6.31 -11.45 -5.22
N GLY A 292 -7.11 -10.81 -4.35
CA GLY A 292 -8.57 -10.91 -4.30
C GLY A 292 -9.18 -9.58 -3.83
N LYS A 293 -10.03 -8.97 -4.68
CA LYS A 293 -11.06 -7.94 -4.41
C LYS A 293 -10.55 -6.69 -3.63
N GLU A 294 -10.23 -5.54 -4.26
CA GLU A 294 -11.17 -4.67 -4.99
C GLU A 294 -10.51 -3.52 -5.80
N SER A 295 -9.21 -3.49 -6.07
CA SER A 295 -8.51 -2.31 -6.65
C SER A 295 -9.04 -1.79 -8.00
N MET A 296 -9.34 -0.49 -8.07
CA MET A 296 -9.94 0.26 -9.19
C MET A 296 -8.89 1.10 -9.99
N LEU A 297 -8.59 0.71 -11.24
CA LEU A 297 -8.26 1.61 -12.39
C LEU A 297 -6.91 2.37 -12.36
N LEU A 298 -6.19 2.79 -13.42
CA LEU A 298 -6.17 2.71 -14.91
C LEU A 298 -4.79 3.26 -15.40
N PRO A 299 -4.44 3.23 -16.70
CA PRO A 299 -3.35 3.99 -17.28
C PRO A 299 -3.90 5.03 -18.26
N THR A 300 -3.39 6.24 -18.16
CA THR A 300 -3.39 7.18 -19.28
C THR A 300 -2.22 8.11 -19.09
N LYS A 301 -1.48 8.34 -20.17
CA LYS A 301 -0.79 9.60 -20.31
C LYS A 301 -0.80 10.04 -21.77
N TYR A 302 -1.97 10.49 -22.23
CA TYR A 302 -2.26 11.40 -23.35
C TYR A 302 -1.14 12.43 -23.55
N ILE A 303 -0.48 12.48 -24.72
CA ILE A 303 0.48 13.54 -25.08
C ILE A 303 0.27 13.96 -26.54
N ASN A 304 0.18 15.28 -26.78
CA ASN A 304 -0.08 15.97 -28.06
C ASN A 304 -1.51 15.89 -28.60
N GLY A 305 -2.53 15.95 -27.74
CA GLY A 305 -3.94 16.05 -28.17
C GLY A 305 -4.57 14.72 -28.64
N ALA A 306 -3.84 13.60 -28.56
CA ALA A 306 -4.33 12.24 -28.79
C ALA A 306 -3.95 11.28 -27.65
N TYR A 307 -4.68 10.15 -27.56
CA TYR A 307 -4.48 9.08 -26.57
C TYR A 307 -3.07 8.53 -26.60
N VAL A 308 -2.44 8.49 -25.42
CA VAL A 308 -1.16 7.83 -25.15
C VAL A 308 -1.32 7.01 -23.87
#